data_AF-A0A972PJ86-F1
#
_entry.id   AF-A0A972PJ86-F1
#
_cell.length_a   1.000
_cell.length_b   1.000
_cell.length_c   1.000
_cell.angle_alpha   90.00
_cell.angle_beta   90.00
_cell.angle_gamma   90.00
#
_symmetry.space_group_name_H-M   'P 1'
#
loop_
_entity.id
_entity.type
_entity.pdbx_description
1 polymer ?
#
loop_
_entity_poly.entity_id
_entity_poly.type
_entity_poly.pdbx_seq_one_letter_code
_entity_poly.pdbx_strand_id
1 'polypeptide(L)' 'MLKGWQIMDIFELKAQGYSIRKIAAMTGHSRNTIRKYLRAEEIPKRKPAPPRPSKLDPYAALIKHLVLEKGIDN' A
#
# COMPACT_ATOMS: atom_id res chain seq x y z
N MET A 1 -5.38 -1.06 0.60
CA MET A 1 -5.50 -2.14 -0.39
C MET A 1 -6.68 -3.00 -0.02
N LEU A 2 -7.22 -3.77 -0.96
CA LEU A 2 -8.30 -4.69 -0.64
C LEU A 2 -7.76 -5.83 0.21
N LYS A 3 -8.59 -6.33 1.12
CA LYS A 3 -8.28 -7.53 1.89
C LYS A 3 -8.46 -8.77 1.00
N GLY A 4 -7.83 -9.88 1.39
CA GLY A 4 -7.84 -11.12 0.59
C GLY A 4 -9.25 -11.57 0.21
N TRP A 5 -10.20 -11.58 1.15
CA TRP A 5 -11.58 -11.98 0.86
C TRP A 5 -12.27 -11.07 -0.16
N GLN A 6 -12.07 -9.75 -0.08
CA GLN A 6 -12.68 -8.81 -1.02
C GLN A 6 -12.16 -9.01 -2.44
N ILE A 7 -10.93 -9.49 -2.57
CA ILE A 7 -10.33 -9.82 -3.87
C ILE A 7 -10.98 -11.09 -4.42
N MET A 8 -11.16 -12.12 -3.57
CA MET A 8 -11.87 -13.35 -3.96
C MET A 8 -13.30 -13.05 -4.42
N ASP A 9 -14.03 -12.20 -3.68
CA ASP A 9 -15.39 -11.79 -4.03
C ASP A 9 -15.43 -11.12 -5.43
N ILE A 10 -14.44 -10.28 -5.76
CA ILE A 10 -14.33 -9.64 -7.09
C ILE A 10 -14.13 -10.67 -8.19
N PHE A 11 -13.26 -11.66 -7.99
CA PHE A 11 -12.99 -12.71 -8.98
C PHE A 11 -14.20 -13.64 -9.13
N GLU A 12 -14.86 -13.99 -8.03
CA GLU A 12 -16.07 -14.80 -8.05
C GLU A 12 -17.19 -14.11 -8.83
N LEU A 13 -17.48 -12.83 -8.52
CA LEU A 13 -18.48 -12.05 -9.25
C LEU A 13 -18.12 -11.92 -10.74
N LYS A 14 -16.83 -11.83 -11.07
CA LYS A 14 -16.39 -11.79 -12.46
C LYS A 14 -16.59 -13.14 -13.17
N ALA A 15 -16.32 -14.25 -12.49
CA ALA A 15 -16.54 -15.61 -12.99
C ALA A 15 -18.04 -15.90 -13.20
N GLN A 16 -18.92 -15.34 -12.36
CA GLN A 16 -20.38 -15.36 -12.54
C GLN A 16 -20.86 -14.52 -13.73
N GLY A 17 -19.96 -13.83 -14.45
CA GLY A 17 -20.28 -13.08 -15.67
C GLY A 17 -20.69 -11.62 -15.44
N TYR A 18 -20.61 -11.10 -14.21
CA TYR A 18 -20.96 -9.71 -13.96
C TYR A 18 -20.00 -8.73 -14.67
N SER A 19 -20.58 -7.61 -15.13
CA SER A 19 -19.81 -6.52 -15.72
C SER A 19 -19.05 -5.76 -14.63
N ILE A 20 -17.92 -5.15 -14.99
CA ILE A 20 -17.11 -4.34 -14.06
C ILE A 20 -17.96 -3.24 -13.39
N ARG A 21 -18.95 -2.68 -14.10
CA ARG A 21 -19.87 -1.68 -13.55
C ARG A 21 -20.78 -2.26 -12.48
N LYS A 22 -21.31 -3.47 -12.69
CA LYS A 22 -22.15 -4.16 -11.70
C LYS A 22 -21.34 -4.58 -10.48
N ILE A 23 -20.14 -5.10 -10.68
CA ILE A 23 -19.21 -5.42 -9.57
C ILE A 23 -18.91 -4.16 -8.76
N ALA A 24 -18.64 -3.02 -9.40
CA ALA A 24 -18.38 -1.75 -8.71
C ALA A 24 -19.56 -1.30 -7.85
N ALA A 25 -20.78 -1.44 -8.36
CA ALA A 25 -21.99 -1.12 -7.62
C ALA A 25 -22.20 -2.07 -6.43
N MET A 26 -21.94 -3.37 -6.60
CA MET A 26 -22.11 -4.39 -5.56
C MET A 26 -21.06 -4.29 -4.45
N THR A 27 -19.79 -4.08 -4.81
CA THR A 27 -18.67 -4.08 -3.84
C THR A 27 -18.37 -2.70 -3.25
N GLY A 28 -18.99 -1.64 -3.78
CA GLY A 28 -18.72 -0.24 -3.38
C GLY A 28 -17.33 0.27 -3.78
N HIS A 29 -16.59 -0.46 -4.62
CA HIS A 29 -15.24 -0.09 -5.06
C HIS A 29 -15.29 0.60 -6.41
N SER A 30 -14.34 1.51 -6.63
CA SER A 30 -14.22 2.16 -7.93
C SER A 30 -14.01 1.15 -9.05
N ARG A 31 -14.54 1.44 -10.25
CA ARG A 31 -14.30 0.62 -11.46
C ARG A 31 -12.80 0.45 -11.75
N ASN A 32 -11.98 1.45 -11.40
CA ASN A 32 -10.53 1.41 -11.57
C ASN A 32 -9.88 0.41 -10.60
N THR A 33 -10.37 0.34 -9.35
CA THR A 33 -9.94 -0.66 -8.37
C THR A 33 -10.23 -2.06 -8.90
N ILE A 34 -11.46 -2.33 -9.33
CA ILE A 34 -11.83 -3.65 -9.87
C ILE A 34 -11.00 -3.99 -11.10
N ARG A 35 -10.85 -3.05 -12.05
CA ARG A 35 -10.01 -3.25 -13.24
C ARG A 35 -8.56 -3.53 -12.90
N LYS A 36 -8.02 -2.87 -11.86
CA LYS A 36 -6.65 -3.09 -11.37
C LYS A 36 -6.47 -4.53 -10.89
N TYR A 37 -7.40 -5.07 -10.08
CA TYR A 37 -7.27 -6.44 -9.58
C TYR A 37 -7.55 -7.49 -10.65
N LEU A 38 -8.56 -7.29 -11.52
CA LEU A 38 -8.88 -8.24 -12.58
C LEU A 38 -7.82 -8.36 -13.68
N ARG A 39 -6.95 -7.36 -13.85
CA ARG A 39 -5.85 -7.37 -14.84
C ARG A 39 -4.52 -7.84 -14.28
N ALA A 40 -4.39 -7.92 -12.96
CA ALA A 40 -3.12 -8.23 -12.35
C ALA A 40 -2.93 -9.75 -12.32
N GLU A 41 -1.78 -10.23 -12.80
CA GLU A 41 -1.37 -11.64 -12.70
C GLU A 41 -1.14 -12.04 -11.24
N GLU A 42 -0.65 -11.10 -10.43
CA GLU A 42 -0.49 -11.24 -8.99
C GLU A 42 -1.27 -10.16 -8.24
N ILE A 43 -1.65 -10.46 -6.98
CA ILE A 43 -2.31 -9.47 -6.11
C ILE A 43 -1.39 -8.25 -5.95
N PRO A 44 -1.79 -7.05 -6.43
CA PRO A 44 -0.95 -5.87 -6.33
C PRO A 44 -0.60 -5.60 -4.87
N LYS A 45 0.70 -5.46 -4.56
CA LYS A 45 1.20 -5.09 -3.23
C LYS A 45 1.56 -3.61 -3.18
N ARG A 46 1.29 -2.96 -2.04
CA ARG A 46 1.61 -1.55 -1.85
C ARG A 46 3.12 -1.48 -1.70
N LYS A 47 3.78 -0.75 -2.60
CA LYS A 47 5.19 -0.43 -2.39
C LYS A 47 5.30 0.42 -1.12
N PRO A 48 6.20 0.07 -0.18
CA PRO A 48 6.47 0.94 0.96
C PRO A 48 6.87 2.32 0.45
N ALA A 49 6.41 3.37 1.12
CA ALA A 49 6.84 4.71 0.78
C ALA A 49 8.35 4.83 1.05
N PRO A 50 9.12 5.52 0.19
CA PRO A 50 10.51 5.81 0.51
C PRO A 50 10.56 6.61 1.82
N PRO A 51 11.62 6.44 2.62
CA PRO A 51 11.82 7.27 3.80
C PRO A 51 11.87 8.74 3.36
N ARG A 52 11.19 9.60 4.12
CA ARG A 52 11.23 11.04 3.88
C ARG A 52 12.54 11.58 4.44
N PRO A 53 13.29 12.40 3.68
CA PRO A 53 14.47 13.03 4.23
C PRO A 53 14.07 13.97 5.38
N SER A 54 14.77 13.86 6.50
CA SER A 54 14.62 14.76 7.64
C SER A 54 15.58 15.94 7.53
N LYS A 55 15.23 17.06 8.17
CA LYS A 55 16.12 18.22 8.28
C LYS A 55 17.43 17.89 9.01
N LEU A 56 17.44 16.84 9.83
CA LEU A 56 18.59 16.40 10.61
C LEU A 56 19.44 15.37 9.88
N ASP A 57 19.00 14.85 8.73
CA ASP A 57 19.75 13.85 7.96
C ASP A 57 21.17 14.32 7.61
N PRO A 58 21.42 15.59 7.22
CA PRO A 58 22.78 16.08 6.99
C PRO A 58 23.68 16.01 8.23
N TYR A 59 23.07 16.08 9.43
CA TYR A 59 23.77 16.09 10.71
C TYR A 59 23.75 14.72 11.41
N ALA A 60 23.18 13.68 10.79
CA ALA A 60 22.99 12.39 11.45
C ALA A 60 24.29 11.78 11.98
N ALA A 61 25.41 11.94 11.26
CA ALA A 61 26.72 11.49 11.72
C ALA A 61 27.21 12.28 12.95
N LEU A 62 27.05 13.60 12.92
CA LEU A 62 27.42 14.49 14.04
C LEU A 62 26.58 14.18 15.27
N ILE A 63 25.26 14.02 15.12
CA ILE A 63 24.36 13.69 16.22
C ILE A 63 24.74 12.33 16.82
N LYS A 64 24.99 11.31 16.00
CA LYS A 64 25.45 10.00 16.49
C LYS A 64 26.74 10.09 17.30
N HIS A 65 27.73 10.83 16.79
CA HIS A 65 29.00 11.06 17.49
C HIS A 65 28.78 11.74 18.85
N LEU A 66 27.97 12.80 18.88
CA LEU A 66 27.68 13.53 20.12
C LEU A 66 26.92 12.66 21.14
N VAL A 67 25.97 11.83 20.69
CA VAL A 67 25.23 10.91 21.57
C VAL A 67 26.17 9.84 22.15
N LEU A 68 27.04 9.25 21.32
CA LEU A 68 27.99 8.21 21.73
C LEU A 68 29.07 8.73 22.70
N GLU A 69 29.60 9.94 22.47
CA GLU A 69 30.69 10.48 23.29
C GLU A 69 30.24 11.18 24.56
N LYS A 70 29.12 11.92 24.50
CA LYS A 70 28.70 12.78 25.61
C LYS A 70 27.71 12.13 26.56
N GLY A 71 27.30 10.88 26.32
CA GLY A 71 26.36 10.17 27.19
C GLY A 71 25.09 10.96 27.45
N ILE A 72 24.63 11.74 26.46
CA ILE A 72 23.41 12.52 26.56
C ILE A 72 22.25 11.57 26.28
N ASP A 73 22.01 10.69 27.23
CA ASP A 73 20.75 9.97 27.32
C ASP A 73 19.76 10.88 28.06
N ASN A 74 18.55 10.97 27.53
CA ASN A 74 17.49 11.88 27.97
C ASN A 74 16.90 11.48 29.33
#